data_AF-A0AA90TGK4-F1
#
_entry.id   AF-A0AA90TGK4-F1
#
_cell.length_a   1.000
_cell.length_b   1.000
_cell.length_c   1.000
_cell.angle_alpha   90.00
_cell.angle_beta   90.00
_cell.angle_gamma   90.00
#
_symmetry.space_group_name_H-M   'P 1'
#
loop_
_entity.id
_entity.type
_entity.pdbx_description
1 polymer ?
#
loop_
_entity_poly.entity_id
_entity_poly.type
_entity_poly.pdbx_seq_one_letter_code
_entity_poly.pdbx_strand_id
1 'polypeptide(L)' 'MKYRGKDERKAYGMSRMVKAIDRAIDSSSDEEKARAARWASAWGAISGIHSRGIRLRRTDLFKQLPRRKTTSNA' A
#
# COMPACT_ATOMS: atom_id res chain seq x y z
N MET A 1 -13.78 21.02 4.47
CA MET A 1 -12.82 19.92 4.24
C MET A 1 -12.19 20.14 2.86
N LYS A 2 -10.97 20.71 2.77
CA LYS A 2 -10.33 20.98 1.46
C LYS A 2 -9.99 19.64 0.81
N TYR A 3 -10.69 19.27 -0.25
CA TYR A 3 -10.34 18.11 -1.06
C TYR A 3 -8.95 18.36 -1.64
N ARG A 4 -7.95 17.55 -1.24
CA ARG A 4 -6.62 17.58 -1.85
C ARG A 4 -6.78 17.43 -3.36
N GLY A 5 -6.16 18.33 -4.11
CA GLY A 5 -6.16 18.32 -5.57
C GLY A 5 -5.64 17.00 -6.12
N LYS A 6 -5.97 16.69 -7.37
CA LYS A 6 -5.52 15.44 -8.04
C LYS A 6 -4.00 15.27 -7.95
N ASP A 7 -3.25 16.34 -8.10
CA ASP A 7 -1.78 16.32 -8.07
C ASP A 7 -1.22 16.15 -6.66
N GLU A 8 -1.86 16.73 -5.64
CA GLU A 8 -1.49 16.52 -4.24
C GLU A 8 -1.70 15.07 -3.80
N ARG A 9 -2.76 14.41 -4.31
CA ARG A 9 -3.00 12.99 -4.06
C ARG A 9 -1.96 12.10 -4.73
N LYS A 10 -1.54 12.44 -5.95
CA LYS A 10 -0.46 11.74 -6.66
C LYS A 10 0.88 11.91 -5.93
N ALA A 11 1.24 13.15 -5.58
CA ALA A 11 2.47 13.45 -4.85
C ALA A 11 2.52 12.71 -3.51
N TYR A 12 1.39 12.68 -2.79
CA TYR A 12 1.27 11.91 -1.55
C TYR A 12 1.44 10.40 -1.79
N GLY A 13 0.78 9.83 -2.81
CA GLY A 13 0.95 8.42 -3.16
C GLY A 13 2.40 8.07 -3.50
N MET A 14 3.08 8.90 -4.29
CA MET A 14 4.50 8.71 -4.63
C MET A 14 5.39 8.78 -3.39
N SER A 15 5.17 9.77 -2.50
CA SER A 15 5.94 9.87 -1.26
C SER A 15 5.80 8.63 -0.36
N ARG A 16 4.59 8.06 -0.29
CA ARG A 16 4.33 6.84 0.48
C ARG A 16 4.91 5.59 -0.18
N MET A 17 4.94 5.56 -1.51
CA MET A 17 5.57 4.50 -2.28
C MET A 17 7.08 4.46 -2.04
N VAL A 18 7.77 5.59 -2.13
CA VAL A 18 9.22 5.68 -1.89
C VAL A 18 9.59 5.15 -0.51
N LYS A 19 8.90 5.60 0.54
CA LYS A 19 9.11 5.11 1.91
C LYS A 19 8.93 3.59 2.05
N ALA A 20 8.02 3.01 1.27
CA ALA A 20 7.79 1.57 1.28
C ALA A 20 8.87 0.81 0.50
N ILE A 21 9.44 1.41 -0.55
CA ILE A 21 10.60 0.86 -1.26
C ILE A 21 11.83 0.89 -0.36
N ASP A 22 12.12 2.03 0.27
CA ASP A 22 13.25 2.18 1.19
C ASP A 22 13.17 1.13 2.30
N ARG A 23 11.98 0.96 2.91
CA ARG A 23 11.76 -0.07 3.92
C ARG A 23 11.91 -1.50 3.39
N ALA A 24 11.62 -1.75 2.12
CA ALA A 24 11.83 -3.06 1.52
C ALA A 24 13.32 -3.35 1.23
N ILE A 25 14.13 -2.33 1.04
CA ILE A 25 15.58 -2.44 0.83
C ILE A 25 16.30 -2.60 2.17
N ASP A 26 15.94 -1.76 3.15
CA ASP A 26 16.65 -1.67 4.44
C ASP A 26 16.27 -2.79 5.42
N SER A 27 15.10 -3.41 5.27
CA SER A 27 14.66 -4.48 6.17
C SER A 27 15.56 -5.69 6.07
N SER A 28 16.01 -6.23 7.21
CA SER A 28 16.73 -7.50 7.29
C SER A 28 15.81 -8.72 7.28
N SER A 29 14.53 -8.55 7.62
CA SER A 29 13.52 -9.61 7.61
C SER A 29 12.84 -9.72 6.25
N ASP A 30 12.86 -10.90 5.65
CA ASP A 30 12.23 -11.16 4.34
C ASP A 30 10.70 -11.01 4.36
N GLU A 31 10.06 -11.29 5.51
CA GLU A 31 8.62 -11.04 5.67
C GLU A 31 8.29 -9.54 5.61
N GLU A 32 9.15 -8.72 6.22
CA GLU A 32 8.99 -7.28 6.24
C GLU A 32 9.34 -6.66 4.88
N LYS A 33 10.35 -7.20 4.17
CA LYS A 33 10.61 -6.84 2.76
C LYS A 33 9.39 -7.10 1.89
N ALA A 34 8.78 -8.29 2.00
CA ALA A 34 7.60 -8.66 1.24
C ALA A 34 6.39 -7.76 1.56
N ARG A 35 6.20 -7.41 2.83
CA ARG A 35 5.15 -6.48 3.27
C ARG A 35 5.38 -5.07 2.73
N ALA A 36 6.61 -4.57 2.79
CA ALA A 36 6.98 -3.25 2.31
C ALA A 36 6.85 -3.17 0.78
N ALA A 37 7.25 -4.20 0.03
CA ALA A 37 7.05 -4.30 -1.42
C ALA A 37 5.56 -4.27 -1.83
N ARG A 38 4.68 -4.90 -1.04
CA ARG A 38 3.22 -4.81 -1.24
C ARG A 38 2.72 -3.38 -1.05
N TRP A 39 3.21 -2.68 -0.04
CA TRP A 39 2.87 -1.27 0.19
C TRP A 39 3.38 -0.35 -0.92
N ALA A 40 4.59 -0.56 -1.41
CA ALA A 40 5.12 0.19 -2.56
C ALA A 40 4.20 0.05 -3.76
N SER A 41 3.77 -1.17 -4.07
CA SER A 41 2.86 -1.43 -5.19
C SER A 41 1.47 -0.81 -5.00
N ALA A 42 0.90 -0.88 -3.79
CA ALA A 42 -0.40 -0.27 -3.49
C ALA A 42 -0.36 1.26 -3.65
N TRP A 43 0.69 1.91 -3.16
CA TRP A 43 0.87 3.35 -3.30
C TRP A 43 1.23 3.78 -4.73
N GLY A 44 1.93 2.93 -5.49
CA GLY A 44 2.12 3.08 -6.94
C GLY A 44 0.78 3.14 -7.68
N ALA A 45 -0.11 2.17 -7.43
CA ALA A 45 -1.44 2.15 -8.05
C ALA A 45 -2.26 3.42 -7.71
N ILE A 46 -2.22 3.89 -6.46
CA ILE A 46 -2.91 5.12 -6.02
C ILE A 46 -2.34 6.38 -6.70
N SER A 47 -1.02 6.42 -6.94
CA SER A 47 -0.37 7.54 -7.63
C SER A 47 -0.48 7.47 -9.17
N GLY A 48 -1.02 6.38 -9.71
CA GLY A 48 -1.16 6.15 -11.14
C GLY A 48 0.04 5.45 -11.80
N ILE A 49 1.02 5.02 -11.02
CA ILE A 49 2.18 4.25 -11.46
C ILE A 49 1.80 2.77 -11.45
N HIS A 50 1.69 2.17 -12.63
CA HIS A 50 1.36 0.75 -12.79
C HIS A 50 2.61 -0.02 -13.21
N SER A 51 3.09 -0.92 -12.36
CA SER A 51 4.17 -1.86 -12.74
C SER A 51 3.59 -2.97 -13.61
N ARG A 52 3.82 -2.93 -14.94
CA ARG A 52 3.30 -3.93 -15.92
C ARG A 52 3.77 -5.37 -15.69
N GLY A 53 4.71 -5.62 -14.78
CA GLY A 53 5.21 -6.95 -14.43
C GLY A 53 4.84 -7.43 -13.02
N ILE A 54 4.36 -6.55 -12.13
CA ILE A 54 3.95 -6.93 -10.78
C ILE A 54 2.48 -7.32 -10.84
N ARG A 55 2.21 -8.53 -11.30
CA ARG A 55 0.90 -9.16 -11.15
C ARG A 55 0.75 -9.53 -9.68
N LEU A 56 0.45 -8.54 -8.83
CA LEU A 56 -0.15 -8.80 -7.52
C LEU A 56 -1.43 -9.57 -7.82
N ARG A 57 -1.36 -10.90 -7.67
CA ARG A 57 -2.54 -11.75 -7.77
C ARG A 57 -3.58 -11.07 -6.90
N ARG A 58 -4.71 -10.73 -7.54
CA ARG A 58 -5.85 -9.95 -7.04
C ARG A 58 -6.42 -10.48 -5.71
N THR A 59 -5.86 -11.55 -5.18
CA THR A 59 -6.18 -12.25 -3.94
C THR A 59 -5.47 -11.69 -2.72
N ASP A 60 -4.25 -11.14 -2.81
CA ASP A 60 -3.46 -10.87 -1.58
C ASP A 60 -3.53 -9.43 -1.08
N LEU A 61 -3.87 -8.47 -1.97
CA LEU A 61 -4.16 -7.08 -1.60
C LEU A 61 -5.57 -6.91 -1.01
N PHE A 62 -6.51 -7.79 -1.37
CA PHE A 62 -7.93 -7.72 -1.03
C PHE A 62 -8.46 -8.99 -0.37
N LYS A 63 -7.59 -9.84 0.20
CA LYS A 63 -8.03 -10.74 1.27
C LYS A 63 -8.47 -9.86 2.42
N GLN A 64 -9.73 -9.45 2.34
CA GLN A 64 -10.49 -8.88 3.44
C GLN A 64 -10.27 -9.83 4.61
N LEU A 65 -9.38 -9.43 5.52
CA LEU A 65 -9.43 -9.95 6.88
C LEU A 65 -10.90 -9.77 7.30
N PRO A 66 -11.62 -10.85 7.68
CA PRO A 66 -12.99 -10.72 8.09
C PRO A 66 -13.01 -9.66 9.18
N ARG A 67 -13.74 -8.58 8.87
CA ARG A 67 -13.93 -7.43 9.73
C ARG A 67 -14.45 -7.98 11.05
N ARG A 68 -13.59 -8.11 12.06
CA ARG A 68 -14.01 -8.52 13.41
C ARG A 68 -15.08 -7.52 13.82
N LYS A 69 -16.33 -7.97 13.90
CA LYS A 69 -17.38 -7.24 14.58
C LYS A 69 -16.88 -7.08 16.01
N THR A 70 -16.45 -5.88 16.38
CA THR A 70 -16.41 -5.49 17.78
C THR A 70 -17.85 -5.52 18.27
N THR A 71 -18.24 -6.61 18.91
CA THR A 71 -19.39 -6.64 19.82
C THR A 71 -19.04 -5.68 20.95
N SER A 72 -19.57 -4.47 20.85
CA SER A 72 -19.66 -3.55 21.97
C SER A 72 -20.65 -4.20 22.94
N ASN A 73 -20.14 -4.77 24.04
CA ASN A 73 -21.01 -5.09 25.16
C ASN A 73 -21.36 -3.76 25.83
N ALA A 74 -22.65 -3.45 25.81
CA ALA A 74 -23.27 -2.46 26.69
C ALA A 74 -23.40 -3.04 28.10
#